data_AF-A0ABD4VFR6-F1
#
_entry.id   AF-A0ABD4VFR6-F1
#
_cell.length_a   1.000
_cell.length_b   1.000
_cell.length_c   1.000
_cell.angle_alpha   90.00
_cell.angle_beta   90.00
_cell.angle_gamma   90.00
#
_symmetry.space_group_name_H-M   'P 1'
#
loop_
_entity.id
_entity.type
_entity.pdbx_description
1 polymer ?
#
loop_
_entity_poly.entity_id
_entity_poly.type
_entity_poly.pdbx_seq_one_letter_code
_entity_poly.pdbx_strand_id
1 'polypeptide(L)'
;MTDQLDQFPAGNELFGYRGVPGVHEDAPSIAVPWHQGDVCQDVELPGIGVGYALIFLHPCTLRRGAVLDEYVTMVEVRERHASKVMEGEKAWIKHWATGNYSLMPLPNMLNAAKTGGTHVADFRKIATVPSRELSRLDRVATLSDDGRAYLLQRSFHHFSRVVVPLGDIRAGMRAVNLEISLQQDWVEGACRAAKGIEMATVEQAEIDFDNYLKENDRRLRLGQLEEQAAVSKEVAYEIGRRFGVE
;
A
#
# COMPACT_ATOMS: atom_id res chain seq x y z
N MET A 1 6.19 25.22 -11.79
CA MET A 1 7.00 24.05 -11.32
C MET A 1 6.33 23.35 -10.15
N THR A 2 5.65 24.08 -9.25
CA THR A 2 4.72 23.53 -8.25
C THR A 2 3.40 23.02 -8.83
N ASP A 3 3.05 23.40 -10.07
CA ASP A 3 1.75 23.10 -10.69
C ASP A 3 1.47 21.58 -10.88
N GLN A 4 2.50 20.74 -10.79
CA GLN A 4 2.37 19.26 -10.81
C GLN A 4 2.14 18.65 -9.43
N LEU A 5 2.33 19.41 -8.36
CA LEU A 5 1.94 19.03 -7.00
C LEU A 5 0.45 19.29 -6.76
N ASP A 6 -0.25 19.93 -7.71
CA ASP A 6 -1.62 20.40 -7.57
C ASP A 6 -2.69 19.41 -8.07
N GLN A 7 -2.28 18.22 -8.51
CA GLN A 7 -3.22 17.12 -8.74
C GLN A 7 -3.46 16.42 -7.40
N PHE A 8 -4.72 16.27 -7.00
CA PHE A 8 -5.07 15.66 -5.72
C PHE A 8 -6.02 14.50 -5.94
N PRO A 9 -5.79 13.35 -5.28
CA PRO A 9 -6.76 12.29 -5.31
C PRO A 9 -7.99 12.76 -4.54
N ALA A 10 -9.18 12.42 -5.03
CA ALA A 10 -10.33 12.42 -4.15
C ALA A 10 -10.08 11.44 -2.98
N GLY A 11 -10.67 11.67 -1.80
CA GLY A 11 -10.34 10.86 -0.61
C GLY A 11 -10.62 9.36 -0.77
N ASN A 12 -11.55 9.00 -1.67
CA ASN A 12 -11.83 7.64 -2.11
C ASN A 12 -10.80 7.06 -3.10
N GLU A 13 -10.02 7.90 -3.77
CA GLU A 13 -8.97 7.47 -4.70
C GLU A 13 -7.64 7.24 -3.97
N LEU A 14 -7.48 7.71 -2.73
CA LEU A 14 -6.24 7.58 -1.96
C LEU A 14 -6.04 6.16 -1.40
N PHE A 15 -7.13 5.47 -1.04
CA PHE A 15 -7.11 4.17 -0.40
C PHE A 15 -7.68 3.10 -1.33
N GLY A 16 -7.03 1.95 -1.39
CA GLY A 16 -7.63 0.73 -1.94
C GLY A 16 -8.52 0.04 -0.90
N TYR A 17 -8.07 0.03 0.36
CA TYR A 17 -8.81 -0.51 1.50
C TYR A 17 -8.64 0.40 2.72
N ARG A 18 -9.66 0.48 3.57
CA ARG A 18 -9.59 1.22 4.83
C ARG A 18 -10.72 0.84 5.78
N GLY A 19 -10.38 0.81 7.06
CA GLY A 19 -11.29 0.49 8.14
C GLY A 19 -10.63 -0.40 9.17
N VAL A 20 -11.23 -0.46 10.36
CA VAL A 20 -10.81 -1.37 11.43
C VAL A 20 -11.13 -2.82 11.03
N PRO A 21 -10.12 -3.72 10.97
CA PRO A 21 -10.32 -5.14 10.68
C PRO A 21 -11.34 -5.79 11.63
N GLY A 22 -12.21 -6.64 11.08
CA GLY A 22 -13.30 -7.29 11.82
C GLY A 22 -14.49 -6.39 12.19
N VAL A 23 -14.41 -5.09 11.91
CA VAL A 23 -15.50 -4.12 12.15
C VAL A 23 -16.07 -3.58 10.84
N HIS A 24 -15.22 -3.19 9.91
CA HIS A 24 -15.62 -2.59 8.63
C HIS A 24 -15.44 -3.57 7.48
N GLU A 25 -16.41 -3.63 6.58
CA GLU A 25 -16.37 -4.49 5.39
C GLU A 25 -15.22 -4.10 4.44
N ASP A 26 -14.94 -2.80 4.31
CA ASP A 26 -13.87 -2.26 3.46
C ASP A 26 -12.47 -2.34 4.10
N ALA A 27 -12.34 -2.95 5.29
CA ALA A 27 -11.06 -3.10 5.96
C ALA A 27 -10.12 -3.99 5.11
N PRO A 28 -8.79 -3.76 5.15
CA PRO A 28 -7.84 -4.56 4.40
C PRO A 28 -7.96 -6.06 4.73
N SER A 29 -8.29 -6.89 3.74
CA SER A 29 -8.28 -8.35 3.89
C SER A 29 -6.85 -8.83 4.18
N ILE A 30 -6.71 -9.91 4.97
CA ILE A 30 -5.39 -10.53 5.16
C ILE A 30 -4.84 -11.16 3.87
N ALA A 31 -5.68 -11.35 2.85
CA ALA A 31 -5.24 -11.78 1.52
C ALA A 31 -4.47 -10.69 0.76
N VAL A 32 -4.67 -9.41 1.12
CA VAL A 32 -3.97 -8.28 0.48
C VAL A 32 -2.47 -8.38 0.81
N PRO A 33 -1.57 -8.47 -0.17
CA PRO A 33 -0.13 -8.54 0.07
C PRO A 33 0.39 -7.28 0.77
N TRP A 34 1.41 -7.42 1.62
CA TRP A 34 2.10 -6.26 2.19
C TRP A 34 2.68 -5.33 1.11
N HIS A 35 2.45 -4.03 1.21
CA HIS A 35 3.08 -3.09 0.29
C HIS A 35 3.26 -1.67 0.87
N GLN A 36 3.96 -0.83 0.10
CA GLN A 36 4.13 0.58 0.41
C GLN A 36 2.78 1.26 0.64
N GLY A 37 2.65 2.02 1.72
CA GLY A 37 1.38 2.70 2.05
C GLY A 37 0.41 1.87 2.88
N ASP A 38 0.74 0.64 3.25
CA ASP A 38 -0.02 -0.06 4.29
C ASP A 38 0.15 0.64 5.63
N VAL A 39 -0.96 0.86 6.33
CA VAL A 39 -1.00 1.45 7.67
C VAL A 39 -1.41 0.39 8.68
N CYS A 40 -0.57 0.16 9.68
CA CYS A 40 -0.85 -0.71 10.80
C CYS A 40 -1.06 0.12 12.07
N GLN A 41 -1.92 -0.37 12.96
CA GLN A 41 -2.07 0.14 14.33
C GLN A 41 -1.13 -0.59 15.29
N ASP A 42 -0.98 -0.04 16.50
CA ASP A 42 -0.24 -0.63 17.61
C ASP A 42 1.20 -1.06 17.28
N VAL A 43 1.85 -0.32 16.36
CA VAL A 43 3.24 -0.56 15.97
C VAL A 43 4.18 0.20 16.89
N GLU A 44 5.16 -0.49 17.46
CA GLU A 44 6.27 0.15 18.17
C GLU A 44 7.30 0.72 17.16
N LEU A 45 7.43 2.04 17.15
CA LEU A 45 8.43 2.76 16.35
C LEU A 45 9.62 3.15 17.23
N PRO A 46 10.80 2.53 17.08
CA PRO A 46 11.97 2.83 17.90
C PRO A 46 12.31 4.33 17.92
N GLY A 47 12.39 4.91 19.12
CA GLY A 47 12.70 6.33 19.32
C GLY A 47 11.53 7.31 19.05
N ILE A 48 10.34 6.80 18.74
CA ILE A 48 9.13 7.61 18.50
C ILE A 48 8.03 7.24 19.50
N GLY A 49 7.66 5.97 19.59
CA GLY A 49 6.59 5.48 20.46
C GLY A 49 5.70 4.44 19.78
N VAL A 50 4.60 4.07 20.41
CA VAL A 50 3.61 3.11 19.89
C VAL A 50 2.44 3.87 19.26
N GLY A 51 1.97 3.44 18.10
CA GLY A 51 0.81 4.04 17.44
C GLY A 51 0.58 3.51 16.04
N TYR A 52 -0.03 4.35 15.18
CA TYR A 52 -0.17 4.00 13.76
C TYR A 52 1.14 4.23 13.03
N ALA A 53 1.47 3.34 12.11
CA ALA A 53 2.66 3.44 11.28
C ALA A 53 2.37 3.01 9.84
N LEU A 54 2.93 3.75 8.89
CA LEU A 54 2.79 3.52 7.45
C LEU A 54 4.08 2.90 6.90
N ILE A 55 3.98 1.79 6.16
CA ILE A 55 5.11 1.18 5.45
C ILE A 55 5.59 2.14 4.35
N PHE A 56 6.85 2.59 4.46
CA PHE A 56 7.29 3.79 3.73
C PHE A 56 7.95 3.51 2.39
N LEU A 57 8.84 2.53 2.31
CA LEU A 57 9.70 2.35 1.13
C LEU A 57 9.03 1.53 0.01
N HIS A 58 9.61 1.60 -1.19
CA HIS A 58 9.09 0.93 -2.38
C HIS A 58 9.07 -0.61 -2.23
N PRO A 59 8.07 -1.34 -2.77
CA PRO A 59 7.93 -2.78 -2.56
C PRO A 59 9.16 -3.63 -2.88
N CYS A 60 9.96 -3.28 -3.89
CA CYS A 60 11.21 -3.99 -4.21
C CYS A 60 12.28 -3.92 -3.10
N THR A 61 12.18 -2.93 -2.20
CA THR A 61 13.06 -2.80 -1.02
C THR A 61 12.45 -3.38 0.25
N LEU A 62 11.17 -3.77 0.20
CA LEU A 62 10.43 -4.29 1.34
C LEU A 62 10.44 -5.82 1.42
N ARG A 63 10.83 -6.51 0.35
CA ARG A 63 10.61 -7.96 0.20
C ARG A 63 11.89 -8.69 -0.20
N ARG A 64 12.05 -9.90 0.34
CA ARG A 64 12.99 -10.92 -0.14
C ARG A 64 12.20 -12.12 -0.68
N GLY A 65 11.80 -12.03 -1.95
CA GLY A 65 10.87 -12.99 -2.55
C GLY A 65 9.45 -12.80 -2.02
N ALA A 66 8.82 -13.88 -1.55
CA ALA A 66 7.45 -13.86 -1.03
C ALA A 66 7.28 -13.12 0.30
N VAL A 67 8.33 -13.06 1.13
CA VAL A 67 8.26 -12.52 2.49
C VAL A 67 8.77 -11.08 2.57
N LEU A 68 8.30 -10.35 3.58
CA LEU A 68 8.90 -9.07 3.95
C LEU A 68 10.37 -9.28 4.34
N ASP A 69 11.20 -8.25 4.10
CA ASP A 69 12.53 -8.19 4.68
C ASP A 69 12.45 -8.18 6.22
N GLU A 70 13.51 -8.62 6.89
CA GLU A 70 13.59 -8.71 8.35
C GLU A 70 13.29 -7.37 9.01
N TYR A 71 13.66 -6.27 8.36
CA TYR A 71 13.41 -4.91 8.80
C TYR A 71 12.75 -4.09 7.71
N VAL A 72 11.70 -3.35 8.07
CA VAL A 72 11.00 -2.45 7.17
C VAL A 72 11.04 -1.02 7.71
N THR A 73 11.19 -0.07 6.80
CA THR A 73 11.15 1.35 7.15
C THR A 73 9.72 1.83 7.17
N MET A 74 9.32 2.44 8.28
CA MET A 74 7.99 2.95 8.52
C MET A 74 8.00 4.42 8.91
N VAL A 75 6.90 5.11 8.65
CA VAL A 75 6.67 6.50 9.03
C VAL A 75 5.55 6.55 10.06
N GLU A 76 5.72 7.34 11.12
CA GLU A 76 4.66 7.60 12.09
C GLU A 76 3.42 8.18 11.40
N VAL A 77 2.27 7.60 11.71
CA VAL A 77 0.96 8.14 11.37
C VAL A 77 0.30 8.62 12.66
N ARG A 78 -0.06 9.90 12.71
CA ARG A 78 -0.71 10.48 13.89
C ARG A 78 -2.02 11.15 13.54
N GLU A 79 -2.95 11.11 14.48
CA GLU A 79 -4.16 11.89 14.37
C GLU A 79 -3.82 13.39 14.35
N ARG A 80 -4.31 14.10 13.34
CA ARG A 80 -4.20 15.56 13.24
C ARG A 80 -5.50 16.24 13.68
N HIS A 81 -6.63 15.66 13.30
CA HIS A 81 -7.95 16.15 13.66
C HIS A 81 -8.90 14.96 13.86
N ALA A 82 -9.52 14.83 15.04
CA ALA A 82 -10.47 13.77 15.33
C ALA A 82 -11.75 13.81 14.48
N SER A 83 -12.26 15.00 14.15
CA SER A 83 -13.58 15.16 13.52
C SER A 83 -13.57 15.88 12.17
N LYS A 84 -12.42 16.42 11.75
CA LYS A 84 -12.29 17.16 10.51
C LYS A 84 -11.56 16.33 9.47
N VAL A 85 -12.27 16.01 8.39
CA VAL A 85 -11.72 15.36 7.21
C VAL A 85 -11.09 16.41 6.28
N MET A 86 -9.81 16.21 5.93
CA MET A 86 -9.10 16.99 4.93
C MET A 86 -9.27 16.34 3.56
N GLU A 87 -10.45 16.51 2.98
CA GLU A 87 -10.81 15.98 1.66
C GLU A 87 -11.10 17.09 0.65
N GLY A 88 -10.91 16.75 -0.62
CA GLY A 88 -11.21 17.63 -1.74
C GLY A 88 -10.16 18.69 -2.01
N GLU A 89 -10.10 19.11 -3.28
CA GLU A 89 -9.10 20.01 -3.84
C GLU A 89 -8.79 21.23 -2.97
N LYS A 90 -9.80 21.95 -2.46
CA LYS A 90 -9.61 23.15 -1.63
C LYS A 90 -8.82 22.87 -0.34
N ALA A 91 -9.09 21.74 0.32
CA ALA A 91 -8.43 21.39 1.57
C ALA A 91 -6.96 21.02 1.32
N TRP A 92 -6.71 20.31 0.22
CA TRP A 92 -5.38 19.99 -0.26
C TRP A 92 -4.61 21.26 -0.65
N ILE A 93 -5.13 22.11 -1.54
CA ILE A 93 -4.50 23.39 -1.93
C ILE A 93 -4.11 24.19 -0.69
N LYS A 94 -5.01 24.33 0.29
CA LYS A 94 -4.72 25.05 1.53
C LYS A 94 -3.55 24.41 2.30
N HIS A 95 -3.50 23.08 2.41
CA HIS A 95 -2.39 22.38 3.06
C HIS A 95 -1.07 22.59 2.31
N TRP A 96 -1.08 22.56 0.98
CA TRP A 96 0.11 22.81 0.16
C TRP A 96 0.60 24.25 0.20
N ALA A 97 -0.31 25.23 0.18
CA ALA A 97 0.01 26.64 0.31
C ALA A 97 0.74 26.97 1.63
N THR A 98 0.59 26.14 2.67
CA THR A 98 1.33 26.30 3.93
C THR A 98 2.77 25.77 3.88
N GLY A 99 3.22 25.18 2.76
CA GLY A 99 4.57 24.64 2.58
C GLY A 99 4.86 23.40 3.43
N ASN A 100 3.82 22.72 3.94
CA ASN A 100 3.98 21.59 4.85
C ASN A 100 4.16 20.26 4.09
N TYR A 101 5.30 20.12 3.43
CA TYR A 101 5.67 18.95 2.64
C TYR A 101 6.06 17.73 3.49
N SER A 102 6.44 17.95 4.75
CA SER A 102 6.78 16.88 5.70
C SER A 102 5.60 16.02 6.14
N LEU A 103 4.36 16.43 5.87
CA LEU A 103 3.16 15.72 6.31
C LEU A 103 2.31 15.28 5.13
N MET A 104 2.07 13.99 4.96
CA MET A 104 1.06 13.45 4.03
C MET A 104 -0.29 13.31 4.70
N PRO A 105 -1.34 14.03 4.25
CA PRO A 105 -2.70 13.81 4.72
C PRO A 105 -3.21 12.41 4.38
N LEU A 106 -3.84 11.76 5.36
CA LEU A 106 -4.54 10.48 5.28
C LEU A 106 -5.99 10.70 5.79
N PRO A 107 -6.86 11.33 4.98
CA PRO A 107 -8.21 11.67 5.40
C PRO A 107 -9.08 10.42 5.56
N ASN A 108 -9.90 10.40 6.62
CA ASN A 108 -10.86 9.33 6.88
C ASN A 108 -10.24 7.91 6.79
N MET A 109 -8.99 7.77 7.23
CA MET A 109 -8.20 6.52 7.15
C MET A 109 -8.87 5.33 7.82
N LEU A 110 -9.69 5.55 8.85
CA LEU A 110 -10.36 4.47 9.59
C LEU A 110 -11.80 4.19 9.08
N ASN A 111 -12.18 4.77 7.94
CA ASN A 111 -13.50 4.61 7.31
C ASN A 111 -14.69 4.84 8.25
N ALA A 112 -14.58 5.81 9.17
CA ALA A 112 -15.64 6.14 10.10
C ALA A 112 -16.61 7.11 9.41
N ALA A 113 -17.59 6.56 8.67
CA ALA A 113 -18.54 7.26 7.79
C ALA A 113 -19.33 8.45 8.39
N LYS A 114 -19.16 8.79 9.68
CA LYS A 114 -19.77 9.97 10.35
C LYS A 114 -18.82 10.79 11.21
N THR A 115 -17.63 10.29 11.53
CA THR A 115 -16.69 10.88 12.50
C THR A 115 -15.22 10.76 12.08
N GLY A 116 -14.95 10.37 10.83
CA GLY A 116 -13.60 10.18 10.32
C GLY A 116 -12.73 11.42 10.52
N GLY A 117 -11.64 11.25 11.25
CA GLY A 117 -10.63 12.27 11.40
C GLY A 117 -9.69 12.37 10.20
N THR A 118 -8.79 13.36 10.25
CA THR A 118 -7.60 13.38 9.39
C THR A 118 -6.42 12.86 10.17
N HIS A 119 -5.78 11.83 9.63
CA HIS A 119 -4.45 11.40 10.05
C HIS A 119 -3.40 12.03 9.15
N VAL A 120 -2.15 12.05 9.60
CA VAL A 120 -1.02 12.46 8.76
C VAL A 120 0.14 11.49 8.95
N ALA A 121 0.77 11.07 7.85
CA ALA A 121 2.10 10.48 7.90
C ALA A 121 3.15 11.59 8.01
N ASP A 122 4.03 11.53 9.02
CA ASP A 122 5.02 12.57 9.32
C ASP A 122 6.43 12.13 8.88
N PHE A 123 6.88 12.56 7.70
CA PHE A 123 8.17 12.14 7.12
C PHE A 123 9.40 12.56 7.92
N ARG A 124 9.24 13.33 9.01
CA ARG A 124 10.31 13.64 9.98
C ARG A 124 10.44 12.56 11.06
N LYS A 125 9.51 11.61 11.11
CA LYS A 125 9.34 10.59 12.13
C LYS A 125 9.38 9.22 11.45
N ILE A 126 10.58 8.83 11.04
CA ILE A 126 10.86 7.57 10.36
C ILE A 126 11.61 6.65 11.32
N ALA A 127 11.21 5.39 11.37
CA ALA A 127 11.91 4.35 12.10
C ALA A 127 12.00 3.07 11.27
N THR A 128 12.91 2.19 11.66
CA THR A 128 13.06 0.85 11.11
C THR A 128 12.49 -0.14 12.12
N VAL A 129 11.56 -0.98 11.68
CA VAL A 129 10.78 -1.90 12.53
C VAL A 129 11.04 -3.34 12.07
N PRO A 130 11.23 -4.31 12.99
CA PRO A 130 11.28 -5.73 12.64
C PRO A 130 9.94 -6.16 12.01
N SER A 131 9.96 -6.76 10.81
CA SER A 131 8.73 -7.14 10.11
C SER A 131 7.90 -8.19 10.84
N ARG A 132 8.53 -8.99 11.71
CA ARG A 132 7.86 -9.95 12.61
C ARG A 132 6.93 -9.30 13.64
N GLU A 133 7.05 -8.00 13.86
CA GLU A 133 6.18 -7.23 14.77
C GLU A 133 4.95 -6.69 14.02
N LEU A 134 4.88 -6.86 12.70
CA LEU A 134 3.73 -6.49 11.89
C LEU A 134 2.76 -7.64 11.76
N SER A 135 1.47 -7.30 11.85
CA SER A 135 0.37 -8.25 11.74
C SER A 135 -0.66 -7.71 10.76
N ARG A 136 -1.11 -8.56 9.83
CA ARG A 136 -2.15 -8.18 8.86
C ARG A 136 -3.50 -7.91 9.53
N LEU A 137 -3.71 -8.44 10.73
CA LEU A 137 -4.91 -8.21 11.52
C LEU A 137 -4.95 -6.80 12.11
N ASP A 138 -3.79 -6.13 12.19
CA ASP A 138 -3.64 -4.77 12.69
C ASP A 138 -3.55 -3.74 11.56
N ARG A 139 -3.66 -4.18 10.30
CA ARG A 139 -3.63 -3.31 9.12
C ARG A 139 -4.97 -2.63 8.93
N VAL A 140 -5.01 -1.32 9.15
CA VAL A 140 -6.24 -0.50 9.12
C VAL A 140 -6.46 0.22 7.79
N ALA A 141 -5.43 0.36 6.95
CA ALA A 141 -5.57 0.95 5.63
C ALA A 141 -4.47 0.49 4.67
N THR A 142 -4.77 0.58 3.39
CA THR A 142 -3.90 0.24 2.28
C THR A 142 -4.07 1.32 1.21
N LEU A 143 -2.99 2.01 0.85
CA LEU A 143 -3.04 3.00 -0.23
C LEU A 143 -3.32 2.34 -1.57
N SER A 144 -4.13 2.99 -2.40
CA SER A 144 -4.33 2.62 -3.80
C SER A 144 -3.05 2.85 -4.61
N ASP A 145 -3.04 2.40 -5.87
CA ASP A 145 -1.97 2.72 -6.84
C ASP A 145 -1.65 4.22 -6.90
N ASP A 146 -2.69 5.05 -6.98
CA ASP A 146 -2.54 6.51 -6.99
C ASP A 146 -2.04 7.02 -5.63
N GLY A 147 -2.60 6.52 -4.52
CA GLY A 147 -2.15 6.89 -3.19
C GLY A 147 -0.67 6.64 -2.95
N ARG A 148 -0.15 5.50 -3.46
CA ARG A 148 1.28 5.19 -3.43
C ARG A 148 2.10 6.16 -4.29
N ALA A 149 1.62 6.53 -5.47
CA ALA A 149 2.28 7.53 -6.31
C ALA A 149 2.37 8.90 -5.59
N TYR A 150 1.30 9.31 -4.91
CA TYR A 150 1.29 10.53 -4.09
C TYR A 150 2.24 10.46 -2.90
N LEU A 151 2.29 9.32 -2.20
CA LEU A 151 3.24 9.09 -1.11
C LEU A 151 4.69 9.26 -1.58
N LEU A 152 5.05 8.65 -2.71
CA LEU A 152 6.38 8.76 -3.31
C LEU A 152 6.71 10.19 -3.75
N GLN A 153 5.81 10.83 -4.49
CA GLN A 153 6.03 12.21 -4.95
C GLN A 153 6.28 13.14 -3.77
N ARG A 154 5.44 13.01 -2.74
CA ARG A 154 5.46 13.89 -1.58
C ARG A 154 6.69 13.67 -0.72
N SER A 155 7.03 12.41 -0.47
CA SER A 155 8.23 12.08 0.30
C SER A 155 9.50 12.49 -0.44
N PHE A 156 9.59 12.24 -1.75
CA PHE A 156 10.71 12.68 -2.55
C PHE A 156 10.88 14.19 -2.51
N HIS A 157 9.81 14.95 -2.73
CA HIS A 157 9.84 16.41 -2.63
C HIS A 157 10.21 16.90 -1.23
N HIS A 158 9.76 16.21 -0.16
CA HIS A 158 10.18 16.54 1.21
C HIS A 158 11.70 16.45 1.38
N PHE A 159 12.33 15.40 0.87
CA PHE A 159 13.77 15.16 1.05
C PHE A 159 14.66 15.93 0.07
N SER A 160 14.24 16.10 -1.19
CA SER A 160 15.08 16.65 -2.26
C SER A 160 14.67 18.05 -2.73
N ARG A 161 13.45 18.50 -2.39
CA ARG A 161 12.79 19.68 -2.98
C ARG A 161 12.56 19.59 -4.50
N VAL A 162 12.82 18.44 -5.10
CA VAL A 162 12.52 18.17 -6.50
C VAL A 162 11.10 17.61 -6.61
N VAL A 163 10.34 18.13 -7.56
CA VAL A 163 9.01 17.60 -7.91
C VAL A 163 9.18 16.60 -9.04
N VAL A 164 8.83 15.33 -8.78
CA VAL A 164 8.77 14.30 -9.83
C VAL A 164 7.34 14.27 -10.36
N PRO A 165 7.12 14.32 -11.70
CA PRO A 165 5.79 14.21 -12.26
C PRO A 165 5.11 12.89 -11.85
N LEU A 166 3.83 12.93 -11.48
CA LEU A 166 3.08 11.71 -11.12
C LEU A 166 3.03 10.69 -12.27
N GLY A 167 3.02 11.16 -13.52
CA GLY A 167 3.08 10.29 -14.70
C GLY A 167 4.32 9.40 -14.70
N ASP A 168 5.48 9.94 -14.35
CA ASP A 168 6.75 9.20 -14.30
C ASP A 168 6.75 8.20 -13.14
N ILE A 169 6.23 8.61 -11.98
CA ILE A 169 6.10 7.72 -10.82
C ILE A 169 5.16 6.56 -11.15
N ARG A 170 3.97 6.83 -11.68
CA ARG A 170 3.00 5.82 -12.10
C ARG A 170 3.59 4.87 -13.13
N ALA A 171 4.33 5.39 -14.12
CA ALA A 171 5.00 4.58 -15.12
C ALA A 171 6.05 3.64 -14.48
N GLY A 172 6.83 4.14 -13.53
CA GLY A 172 7.84 3.35 -12.80
C GLY A 172 7.23 2.30 -11.86
N MET A 173 6.06 2.57 -11.27
CA MET A 173 5.38 1.65 -10.35
C MET A 173 4.50 0.60 -11.04
N ARG A 174 4.16 0.79 -12.32
CA ARG A 174 3.16 -0.03 -13.03
C ARG A 174 3.38 -1.53 -12.90
N ALA A 175 4.60 -2.00 -13.15
CA ALA A 175 4.90 -3.44 -13.10
C ALA A 175 4.71 -4.02 -11.69
N VAL A 176 5.13 -3.28 -10.66
CA VAL A 176 5.01 -3.70 -9.26
C VAL A 176 3.57 -3.66 -8.78
N ASN A 177 2.81 -2.62 -9.16
CA ASN A 177 1.38 -2.56 -8.85
C ASN A 177 0.62 -3.73 -9.50
N LEU A 178 0.96 -4.06 -10.75
CA LEU A 178 0.39 -5.22 -11.43
C LEU A 178 0.76 -6.52 -10.72
N GLU A 179 2.02 -6.69 -10.29
CA GLU A 179 2.44 -7.86 -9.51
C GLU A 179 1.64 -8.00 -8.21
N ILE A 180 1.42 -6.90 -7.47
CA ILE A 180 0.61 -6.89 -6.24
C ILE A 180 -0.83 -7.33 -6.53
N SER A 181 -1.44 -6.81 -7.59
CA SER A 181 -2.81 -7.19 -7.98
C SER A 181 -2.89 -8.68 -8.31
N LEU A 182 -1.95 -9.19 -9.11
CA LEU A 182 -1.91 -10.61 -9.49
C LEU A 182 -1.66 -11.52 -8.29
N GLN A 183 -0.81 -11.09 -7.34
CA GLN A 183 -0.56 -11.82 -6.11
C GLN A 183 -1.82 -11.86 -5.24
N GLN A 184 -2.55 -10.75 -5.15
CA GLN A 184 -3.80 -10.70 -4.41
C GLN A 184 -4.83 -11.68 -5.01
N ASP A 185 -5.04 -11.65 -6.32
CA ASP A 185 -5.95 -12.58 -7.01
C ASP A 185 -5.58 -14.05 -6.75
N TRP A 186 -4.27 -14.35 -6.76
CA TRP A 186 -3.74 -15.67 -6.49
C TRP A 186 -4.02 -16.14 -5.05
N VAL A 187 -3.72 -15.28 -4.07
CA VAL A 187 -3.95 -15.58 -2.64
C VAL A 187 -5.44 -15.72 -2.36
N GLU A 188 -6.28 -14.86 -2.93
CA GLU A 188 -7.74 -14.97 -2.83
C GLU A 188 -8.27 -16.25 -3.47
N GLY A 189 -7.70 -16.69 -4.60
CA GLY A 189 -7.99 -17.99 -5.21
C GLY A 189 -7.66 -19.16 -4.28
N ALA A 190 -6.46 -19.13 -3.68
CA ALA A 190 -6.02 -20.15 -2.73
C ALA A 190 -6.93 -20.22 -1.48
N CYS A 191 -7.26 -19.08 -0.88
CA CYS A 191 -8.17 -19.01 0.27
C CYS A 191 -9.57 -19.53 -0.07
N ARG A 192 -10.10 -19.21 -1.27
CA ARG A 192 -11.39 -19.74 -1.74
C ARG A 192 -11.36 -21.26 -1.87
N ALA A 193 -10.31 -21.82 -2.47
CA ALA A 193 -10.14 -23.28 -2.59
C ALA A 193 -10.02 -23.96 -1.22
N ALA A 194 -9.35 -23.31 -0.27
CA ALA A 194 -9.25 -23.77 1.12
C ALA A 194 -10.53 -23.58 1.96
N LYS A 195 -11.56 -22.93 1.40
CA LYS A 195 -12.84 -22.59 2.08
C LYS A 195 -12.65 -21.74 3.34
N GLY A 196 -11.63 -20.89 3.37
CA GLY A 196 -11.32 -20.05 4.52
C GLY A 196 -10.13 -19.14 4.26
N ILE A 197 -10.08 -18.02 4.98
CA ILE A 197 -8.97 -17.09 4.94
C ILE A 197 -8.15 -17.30 6.22
N GLU A 198 -7.11 -18.13 6.12
CA GLU A 198 -6.19 -18.46 7.22
C GLU A 198 -4.77 -18.00 6.89
N MET A 199 -4.02 -17.52 7.89
CA MET A 199 -2.66 -17.00 7.70
C MET A 199 -1.72 -18.03 7.07
N ALA A 200 -1.80 -19.30 7.46
CA ALA A 200 -0.97 -20.36 6.89
C ALA A 200 -1.23 -20.56 5.38
N THR A 201 -2.49 -20.48 4.95
CA THR A 201 -2.88 -20.55 3.54
C THR A 201 -2.35 -19.35 2.77
N VAL A 202 -2.44 -18.16 3.36
CA VAL A 202 -1.91 -16.92 2.78
C VAL A 202 -0.40 -17.02 2.58
N GLU A 203 0.35 -17.37 3.62
CA GLU A 203 1.81 -17.50 3.56
C GLU A 203 2.28 -18.50 2.51
N GLN A 204 1.63 -19.67 2.45
CA GLN A 204 1.96 -20.67 1.43
C GLN A 204 1.62 -20.18 0.02
N ALA A 205 0.47 -19.53 -0.16
CA ALA A 205 0.07 -19.00 -1.47
C ALA A 205 1.03 -17.90 -1.97
N GLU A 206 1.57 -17.07 -1.08
CA GLU A 206 2.57 -16.06 -1.45
C GLU A 206 3.90 -16.69 -1.89
N ILE A 207 4.35 -17.75 -1.20
CA ILE A 207 5.53 -18.53 -1.59
C ILE A 207 5.33 -19.16 -2.97
N ASP A 208 4.17 -19.76 -3.20
CA ASP A 208 3.83 -20.41 -4.47
C ASP A 208 3.77 -19.41 -5.63
N PHE A 209 3.20 -18.22 -5.38
CA PHE A 209 3.16 -17.14 -6.36
C PHE A 209 4.55 -16.62 -6.72
N ASP A 210 5.41 -16.37 -5.72
CA ASP A 210 6.79 -15.93 -5.95
C ASP A 210 7.59 -16.96 -6.76
N ASN A 211 7.41 -18.25 -6.46
CA ASN A 211 8.02 -19.34 -7.24
C ASN A 211 7.49 -19.37 -8.68
N TYR A 212 6.17 -19.22 -8.86
CA TYR A 212 5.57 -19.18 -10.20
C TYR A 212 6.09 -18.03 -11.07
N LEU A 213 6.33 -16.86 -10.46
CA LEU A 213 6.91 -15.71 -11.17
C LEU A 213 8.40 -15.84 -11.48
N LYS A 214 9.15 -16.64 -10.71
CA LYS A 214 10.56 -16.95 -11.00
C LYS A 214 10.73 -17.89 -12.18
N GLU A 215 9.77 -18.80 -12.39
CA GLU A 215 9.78 -19.69 -13.54
C GLU A 215 9.58 -18.91 -14.85
N ASN A 216 10.27 -19.36 -15.91
CA ASN A 216 10.17 -18.80 -17.27
C ASN A 216 10.34 -17.28 -17.34
N ASP A 217 11.13 -16.70 -16.43
CA ASP A 217 11.41 -15.27 -16.33
C ASP A 217 10.14 -14.40 -16.31
N ARG A 218 9.01 -14.91 -15.79
CA ARG A 218 7.73 -14.19 -15.81
C ARG A 218 7.80 -12.84 -15.11
N ARG A 219 8.52 -12.74 -13.98
CA ARG A 219 8.73 -11.45 -13.30
C ARG A 219 9.47 -10.43 -14.18
N LEU A 220 10.49 -10.87 -14.93
CA LEU A 220 11.22 -10.01 -15.85
C LEU A 220 10.30 -9.54 -16.99
N ARG A 221 9.52 -10.47 -17.57
CA ARG A 221 8.51 -10.18 -18.60
C ARG A 221 7.42 -9.23 -18.08
N LEU A 222 7.00 -9.34 -16.83
CA LEU A 222 6.03 -8.42 -16.21
C LEU A 222 6.55 -6.98 -16.15
N GLY A 223 7.88 -6.79 -16.12
CA GLY A 223 8.53 -5.48 -16.24
C GLY A 223 8.43 -4.86 -17.65
N GLN A 224 8.15 -5.65 -18.67
CA GLN A 224 8.08 -5.24 -20.09
C GLN A 224 6.62 -4.95 -20.47
N LEU A 225 6.32 -3.73 -20.92
CA LEU A 225 4.95 -3.27 -21.12
C LEU A 225 4.16 -4.15 -22.10
N GLU A 226 4.83 -4.59 -23.16
CA GLU A 226 4.30 -5.44 -24.22
C GLU A 226 3.96 -6.86 -23.76
N GLU A 227 4.62 -7.36 -22.70
CA GLU A 227 4.44 -8.70 -22.16
C GLU A 227 3.47 -8.76 -20.97
N GLN A 228 3.16 -7.61 -20.35
CA GLN A 228 2.30 -7.55 -19.15
C GLN A 228 0.97 -8.28 -19.33
N ALA A 229 0.28 -8.04 -20.45
CA ALA A 229 -1.01 -8.67 -20.72
C ALA A 229 -0.89 -10.19 -20.93
N ALA A 230 0.23 -10.68 -21.46
CA ALA A 230 0.47 -12.11 -21.64
C ALA A 230 0.70 -12.78 -20.28
N VAL A 231 1.57 -12.19 -19.44
CA VAL A 231 1.85 -12.71 -18.10
C VAL A 231 0.60 -12.70 -17.22
N SER A 232 -0.21 -11.63 -17.26
CA SER A 232 -1.48 -11.58 -16.51
C SER A 232 -2.44 -12.70 -16.92
N LYS A 233 -2.52 -13.02 -18.23
CA LYS A 233 -3.34 -14.15 -18.71
C LYS A 233 -2.79 -15.50 -18.27
N GLU A 234 -1.47 -15.68 -18.29
CA GLU A 234 -0.82 -16.89 -17.76
C GLU A 234 -1.12 -17.08 -16.26
N VAL A 235 -1.08 -16.00 -15.47
CA VAL A 235 -1.43 -16.05 -14.04
C VAL A 235 -2.91 -16.38 -13.85
N ALA A 236 -3.82 -15.70 -14.56
CA ALA A 236 -5.25 -15.97 -14.45
C ALA A 236 -5.61 -17.41 -14.83
N TYR A 237 -5.01 -17.94 -15.90
CA TYR A 237 -5.16 -19.33 -16.30
C TYR A 237 -4.69 -20.29 -15.21
N GLU A 238 -3.53 -20.00 -14.60
CA GLU A 238 -2.96 -20.84 -13.54
C GLU A 238 -3.80 -20.80 -12.26
N ILE A 239 -4.36 -19.63 -11.89
CA ILE A 239 -5.33 -19.49 -10.78
C ILE A 239 -6.53 -20.41 -11.01
N GLY A 240 -7.14 -20.36 -12.21
CA GLY A 240 -8.27 -21.22 -12.55
C GLY A 240 -7.92 -22.70 -12.51
N ARG A 241 -6.75 -23.07 -13.05
CA ARG A 241 -6.25 -24.45 -13.05
C ARG A 241 -5.96 -24.99 -11.65
N ARG A 242 -5.36 -24.19 -10.76
CA ARG A 242 -4.96 -24.62 -9.41
C ARG A 242 -6.10 -24.60 -8.41
N PHE A 243 -6.93 -23.57 -8.45
CA PHE A 243 -7.89 -23.28 -7.39
C PHE A 243 -9.35 -23.56 -7.79
N GLY A 244 -9.60 -23.93 -9.05
CA GLY A 244 -10.95 -24.23 -9.54
C GLY A 244 -11.87 -22.99 -9.50
N VAL A 245 -11.28 -21.80 -9.59
CA VAL A 245 -11.99 -20.54 -9.69
C VAL A 245 -12.30 -20.29 -11.16
N GLU A 246 -13.55 -20.48 -11.57
CA GLU A 246 -14.08 -19.99 -12.86
C GLU A 246 -14.36 -18.48 -12.80
#